data_AF-A0A6N6KAQ1-F1
#
_entry.id   AF-A0A6N6KAQ1-F1
#
_cell.length_a   1.000
_cell.length_b   1.000
_cell.length_c   1.000
_cell.angle_alpha   90.00
_cell.angle_beta   90.00
_cell.angle_gamma   90.00
#
_symmetry.space_group_name_H-M   'P 1'
#
loop_
_entity.id
_entity.type
_entity.pdbx_description
1 polymer ?
#
loop_
_entity_poly.entity_id
_entity_poly.type
_entity_poly.pdbx_seq_one_letter_code
_entity_poly.pdbx_strand_id
1 'polypeptide(L)'
;MEEMNLIDDTSIEGGFNAEIKGYLMETAKWARFIAIVSIVIGGLLALFSIFAGSILNTGRNMDMFPFSATLIAIVYLIMAGLIIAPNVFLLNFAGKAIGALRSGSESELTVAFRNLKSYYKFIGILTAIMIGFYALVFVLTMMGGAAALF
;
A
#
# COMPACT_ATOMS: atom_id res chain seq x y z
N MET A 1 -12.68 21.65 50.93
CA MET A 1 -13.29 22.43 49.83
C MET A 1 -12.15 22.84 48.91
N GLU A 2 -11.36 21.93 48.33
CA GLU A 2 -11.74 20.83 47.42
C GLU A 2 -12.59 21.32 46.24
N GLU A 3 -11.99 21.17 45.06
CA GLU A 3 -12.55 21.25 43.71
C GLU A 3 -12.74 22.64 43.07
N MET A 4 -11.64 23.32 42.75
CA MET A 4 -11.66 24.35 41.71
C MET A 4 -10.28 24.59 41.08
N ASN A 5 -9.78 23.64 40.27
CA ASN A 5 -9.02 23.92 39.03
C ASN A 5 -8.65 22.63 38.28
N LEU A 6 -9.64 21.86 37.82
CA LEU A 6 -9.41 20.71 36.91
C LEU A 6 -9.87 20.99 35.48
N ILE A 7 -10.05 22.28 35.13
CA ILE A 7 -10.20 22.72 33.75
C ILE A 7 -8.97 23.56 33.40
N ASP A 8 -7.79 22.96 33.59
CA ASP A 8 -6.53 23.48 33.09
C ASP A 8 -6.43 23.13 31.59
N ASP A 9 -6.91 24.08 30.79
CA ASP A 9 -6.28 24.51 29.55
C ASP A 9 -5.97 23.45 28.46
N THR A 10 -6.73 22.38 28.35
CA THR A 10 -6.89 21.69 27.05
C THR A 10 -7.95 22.39 26.21
N SER A 11 -7.86 23.71 26.13
CA SER A 11 -8.58 24.52 25.16
C SER A 11 -8.33 23.89 23.78
N ILE A 12 -9.34 23.16 23.29
CA ILE A 12 -9.46 22.82 21.88
C ILE A 12 -9.83 24.12 21.16
N GLU A 13 -8.89 25.05 21.15
CA GLU A 13 -8.95 26.30 20.43
C GLU A 13 -8.03 26.16 19.21
N GLY A 14 -8.62 25.62 18.13
CA GLY A 14 -8.23 25.92 16.76
C GLY A 14 -6.92 25.34 16.21
N GLY A 15 -6.20 24.47 16.93
CA GLY A 15 -4.97 23.88 16.41
C GLY A 15 -4.62 22.53 17.01
N PHE A 16 -4.12 21.61 16.17
CA PHE A 16 -3.50 20.37 16.64
C PHE A 16 -2.39 20.68 17.66
N ASN A 17 -2.35 19.91 18.75
CA ASN A 17 -1.22 19.85 19.67
C ASN A 17 0.09 19.75 18.86
N ALA A 18 1.10 20.57 19.22
CA ALA A 18 2.40 20.60 18.59
C ALA A 18 3.04 19.21 18.46
N GLU A 19 2.80 18.34 19.43
CA GLU A 19 3.26 16.96 19.41
C GLU A 19 2.60 16.13 18.28
N ILE A 20 1.27 16.24 18.11
CA ILE A 20 0.54 15.56 17.03
C ILE A 20 1.00 16.06 15.67
N LYS A 21 1.26 17.37 15.53
CA LYS A 21 1.84 17.93 14.30
C LYS A 21 3.22 17.34 14.01
N GLY A 22 4.04 17.13 15.03
CA GLY A 22 5.33 16.45 14.95
C GLY A 22 5.20 15.03 14.42
N TYR A 23 4.36 14.21 15.05
CA TYR A 23 4.15 12.81 14.62
C TYR A 23 3.58 12.71 13.21
N LEU A 24 2.62 13.58 12.86
CA LEU A 24 2.04 13.58 11.53
C LEU A 24 3.06 14.03 10.47
N MET A 25 3.92 15.00 10.79
CA MET A 25 4.99 15.45 9.90
C MET A 25 5.98 14.31 9.62
N GLU A 26 6.38 13.58 10.66
CA GLU A 26 7.28 12.44 10.51
C GLU A 26 6.63 11.30 9.73
N THR A 27 5.38 10.96 10.06
CA THR A 27 4.59 9.95 9.35
C THR A 27 4.45 10.30 7.87
N ALA A 28 4.17 11.57 7.55
CA ALA A 28 4.04 12.01 6.17
C ALA A 28 5.37 11.94 5.39
N LYS A 29 6.51 12.23 6.04
CA LYS A 29 7.84 12.06 5.40
C LYS A 29 8.13 10.59 5.10
N TRP A 30 7.88 9.69 6.05
CA TRP A 30 8.05 8.25 5.84
C TRP A 30 7.08 7.69 4.78
N ALA A 31 5.82 8.12 4.80
CA ALA A 31 4.85 7.78 3.78
C ALA A 31 5.32 8.21 2.38
N ARG A 32 5.90 9.40 2.25
CA ARG A 32 6.49 9.87 0.98
C ARG A 32 7.60 8.96 0.50
N PHE A 33 8.52 8.60 1.39
CA PHE A 33 9.64 7.72 1.07
C PHE A 33 9.16 6.34 0.60
N ILE A 34 8.27 5.71 1.38
CA ILE A 34 7.69 4.40 1.06
C ILE A 34 6.95 4.44 -0.29
N ALA A 35 6.17 5.48 -0.53
CA ALA A 35 5.42 5.62 -1.78
C ALA A 35 6.35 5.72 -2.99
N ILE A 36 7.41 6.54 -2.92
CA ILE A 36 8.39 6.68 -4.00
C ILE A 36 9.10 5.34 -4.26
N VAL A 37 9.61 4.70 -3.21
CA VAL A 37 10.30 3.40 -3.33
C VAL A 37 9.40 2.36 -3.96
N SER A 38 8.14 2.26 -3.51
CA SER A 38 7.18 1.29 -4.03
C SER A 38 6.82 1.56 -5.49
N ILE A 39 6.66 2.82 -5.88
CA ILE A 39 6.40 3.20 -7.28
C ILE A 39 7.60 2.86 -8.16
N VAL A 40 8.83 3.10 -7.69
CA VAL A 40 10.06 2.72 -8.42
C VAL A 40 10.13 1.20 -8.58
N ILE A 41 9.90 0.44 -7.50
CA ILE A 41 9.88 -1.03 -7.55
C ILE A 41 8.80 -1.51 -8.53
N GLY A 42 7.60 -0.94 -8.48
CA GLY A 42 6.53 -1.27 -9.43
C GLY A 42 6.91 -0.93 -10.88
N GLY A 43 7.57 0.21 -11.12
CA GLY A 43 8.07 0.60 -12.43
C GLY A 43 9.13 -0.36 -12.96
N LEU A 44 10.08 -0.78 -12.12
CA LEU A 44 11.08 -1.78 -12.48
C LEU A 44 10.44 -3.14 -12.79
N LEU A 45 9.41 -3.53 -12.03
CA LEU A 45 8.65 -4.76 -12.26
C LEU A 45 7.89 -4.72 -13.60
N ALA A 46 7.29 -3.58 -13.93
CA ALA A 46 6.64 -3.36 -15.23
C ALA A 46 7.66 -3.43 -16.37
N LEU A 47 8.85 -2.83 -16.22
CA LEU A 47 9.92 -2.95 -17.20
C LEU A 47 10.35 -4.41 -17.37
N PHE A 48 10.57 -5.14 -16.27
CA PHE A 48 10.91 -6.56 -16.32
C PHE A 48 9.87 -7.37 -17.09
N SER A 49 8.58 -7.07 -16.93
CA SER A 49 7.50 -7.77 -17.64
C SER A 49 7.61 -7.65 -19.16
N ILE A 50 8.06 -6.51 -19.68
CA ILE A 50 8.22 -6.26 -21.12
C ILE A 50 9.39 -7.07 -21.68
N PHE A 51 10.48 -7.19 -20.91
CA PHE A 51 11.68 -7.93 -21.32
C PHE A 51 11.61 -9.44 -20.99
N ALA A 52 10.58 -9.89 -20.26
CA ALA A 52 10.46 -11.28 -19.83
C ALA A 52 10.53 -12.27 -21.00
N GLY A 53 9.89 -11.97 -22.13
CA GLY A 53 9.94 -12.84 -23.32
C GLY A 53 11.35 -13.05 -23.87
N SER A 54 12.14 -11.98 -23.98
CA SER A 54 13.51 -12.04 -24.49
C SER A 54 14.49 -12.69 -23.50
N ILE A 55 14.34 -12.38 -22.20
CA ILE A 55 15.18 -12.93 -21.14
C ILE A 55 14.93 -14.42 -20.98
N LEU A 56 13.66 -14.82 -20.91
CA LEU A 56 13.29 -16.21 -20.70
C LEU A 56 13.76 -17.06 -21.88
N ASN A 57 13.53 -16.65 -23.14
CA ASN A 57 13.92 -17.42 -24.34
C ASN A 57 15.44 -17.66 -24.50
N THR A 58 16.28 -16.92 -23.75
CA THR A 58 17.74 -17.09 -23.75
C THR A 58 18.19 -18.17 -22.74
N GLY A 59 17.35 -18.52 -21.77
CA GLY A 59 17.63 -19.53 -20.74
C GLY A 59 17.24 -20.94 -21.18
N ARG A 60 18.22 -21.83 -21.37
CA ARG A 60 17.99 -23.26 -21.67
C ARG A 60 17.25 -24.08 -20.59
N ASN A 61 16.84 -23.46 -19.48
CA ASN A 61 16.25 -24.13 -18.30
C ASN A 61 14.75 -23.79 -18.08
N MET A 62 14.05 -23.33 -19.12
CA MET A 62 12.65 -22.89 -19.02
C MET A 62 11.64 -24.01 -18.72
N ASP A 63 12.04 -25.29 -18.83
CA ASP A 63 11.20 -26.43 -18.42
C ASP A 63 10.86 -26.41 -16.91
N MET A 64 11.49 -25.52 -16.11
CA MET A 64 11.20 -25.34 -14.69
C MET A 64 9.87 -24.62 -14.41
N PHE A 65 9.33 -23.82 -15.34
CA PHE A 65 8.07 -23.11 -15.13
C PHE A 65 6.98 -23.63 -16.08
N PRO A 66 5.87 -24.19 -15.57
CA PRO A 66 4.79 -24.73 -16.41
C PRO A 66 3.94 -23.64 -17.10
N PHE A 67 4.40 -22.38 -17.09
CA PHE A 67 3.66 -21.21 -17.58
C PHE A 67 4.37 -20.56 -18.76
N SER A 68 3.59 -20.08 -19.74
CA SER A 68 4.14 -19.38 -20.89
C SER A 68 4.78 -18.04 -20.50
N ALA A 69 5.81 -17.62 -21.22
CA ALA A 69 6.48 -16.34 -21.00
C ALA A 69 5.51 -15.14 -21.07
N THR A 70 4.52 -15.22 -21.96
CA THR A 70 3.44 -14.22 -22.09
C THR A 70 2.57 -14.15 -20.84
N LEU A 71 2.18 -15.29 -20.27
CA LEU A 71 1.38 -15.31 -19.05
C LEU A 71 2.15 -14.70 -17.87
N ILE A 72 3.44 -15.03 -17.74
CA ILE A 72 4.33 -14.44 -16.72
C ILE A 72 4.39 -12.92 -16.88
N ALA A 73 4.60 -12.42 -18.11
CA ALA A 73 4.62 -10.98 -18.38
C ALA A 73 3.32 -10.28 -17.95
N ILE A 74 2.15 -10.84 -18.32
CA ILE A 74 0.85 -10.28 -17.95
C ILE A 74 0.67 -10.23 -16.43
N VAL A 75 1.00 -11.31 -15.71
CA VAL A 75 0.89 -11.37 -14.25
C VAL A 75 1.79 -10.32 -13.59
N TYR A 76 3.03 -10.19 -14.04
CA TYR A 76 3.98 -9.21 -13.50
C TYR A 76 3.53 -7.77 -13.76
N LEU A 77 2.92 -7.50 -14.91
CA LEU A 77 2.35 -6.18 -15.23
C LEU A 77 1.16 -5.85 -14.33
N ILE A 78 0.28 -6.81 -14.05
CA ILE A 78 -0.83 -6.65 -13.10
C ILE A 78 -0.29 -6.37 -11.70
N MET A 79 0.71 -7.14 -11.25
CA MET A 79 1.36 -6.95 -9.95
C MET A 79 1.99 -5.56 -9.83
N ALA A 80 2.66 -5.08 -10.88
CA ALA A 80 3.19 -3.72 -10.93
C ALA A 80 2.09 -2.67 -10.77
N GLY A 81 0.96 -2.83 -11.46
CA GLY A 81 -0.21 -1.98 -11.32
C GLY A 81 -0.76 -1.97 -9.88
N LEU A 82 -0.89 -3.15 -9.27
CA LEU A 82 -1.37 -3.29 -7.88
C LEU A 82 -0.42 -2.68 -6.85
N ILE A 83 0.89 -2.65 -7.11
CA ILE A 83 1.87 -1.97 -6.25
C ILE A 83 1.78 -0.46 -6.44
N ILE A 84 1.73 0.03 -7.67
CA ILE A 84 1.75 1.47 -7.96
C ILE A 84 0.45 2.15 -7.51
N ALA A 85 -0.70 1.56 -7.83
CA ALA A 85 -2.02 2.17 -7.61
C ALA A 85 -2.28 2.70 -6.18
N PRO A 86 -2.08 1.92 -5.10
CA PRO A 86 -2.28 2.42 -3.74
C PRO A 86 -1.23 3.49 -3.39
N ASN A 87 0.01 3.31 -3.81
CA ASN A 87 1.10 4.19 -3.44
C ASN A 87 0.97 5.60 -4.03
N VAL A 88 0.19 5.79 -5.09
CA VAL A 88 -0.19 7.14 -5.56
C VAL A 88 -1.01 7.89 -4.49
N PHE A 89 -1.95 7.23 -3.83
CA PHE A 89 -2.71 7.84 -2.73
C PHE A 89 -1.81 8.14 -1.53
N LEU A 90 -0.86 7.25 -1.22
CA LEU A 90 0.10 7.46 -0.14
C LEU A 90 1.02 8.67 -0.42
N LEU A 91 1.45 8.84 -1.68
CA LEU A 91 2.24 9.99 -2.12
C LEU A 91 1.44 11.30 -2.01
N ASN A 92 0.17 11.28 -2.41
CA ASN A 92 -0.73 12.44 -2.29
C ASN A 92 -1.03 12.81 -0.83
N PHE A 93 -1.26 11.80 0.03
CA PHE A 93 -1.37 12.01 1.47
C PHE A 93 -0.14 12.72 2.02
N ALA A 94 1.05 12.18 1.73
CA ALA A 94 2.29 12.75 2.24
C ALA A 94 2.50 14.21 1.79
N GLY A 95 2.28 14.50 0.51
CA GLY A 95 2.41 15.86 -0.03
C GLY A 95 1.44 16.84 0.64
N LYS A 96 0.16 16.45 0.76
CA LYS A 96 -0.89 17.29 1.36
C LYS A 96 -0.76 17.44 2.87
N ALA A 97 -0.36 16.40 3.59
CA ALA A 97 -0.13 16.46 5.03
C ALA A 97 1.04 17.41 5.36
N ILE A 98 2.17 17.30 4.64
CA ILE A 98 3.31 18.20 4.85
C ILE A 98 2.93 19.65 4.53
N GLY A 99 2.19 19.88 3.44
CA GLY A 99 1.69 21.21 3.06
C GLY A 99 0.78 21.81 4.12
N ALA A 100 -0.23 21.05 4.56
CA ALA A 100 -1.18 21.44 5.57
C ALA A 100 -0.54 21.78 6.92
N LEU A 101 0.45 20.99 7.35
CA LEU A 101 1.15 21.22 8.62
C LEU A 101 2.03 22.47 8.60
N ARG A 102 2.52 22.88 7.42
CA ARG A 102 3.29 24.12 7.25
C ARG A 102 2.42 25.36 7.12
N SER A 103 1.29 25.23 6.42
CA SER A 103 0.37 26.34 6.15
C SER A 103 -0.71 26.51 7.23
N GLY A 104 -0.91 25.52 8.10
CA GLY A 104 -2.03 25.46 9.02
C GLY A 104 -3.39 25.20 8.34
N SER A 105 -3.40 24.79 7.06
CA SER A 105 -4.63 24.63 6.28
C SER A 105 -5.39 23.35 6.64
N GLU A 106 -6.52 23.50 7.33
CA GLU A 106 -7.43 22.40 7.63
C GLU A 106 -8.02 21.75 6.37
N SER A 107 -8.26 22.53 5.31
CA SER A 107 -8.73 22.03 4.03
C SER A 107 -7.72 21.08 3.37
N GLU A 108 -6.44 21.45 3.35
CA GLU A 108 -5.40 20.56 2.84
C GLU A 108 -5.22 19.31 3.69
N LEU A 109 -5.36 19.45 5.01
CA LEU A 109 -5.28 18.32 5.93
C LEU A 109 -6.43 17.34 5.71
N THR A 110 -7.64 17.84 5.49
CA THR A 110 -8.82 17.04 5.15
C THR A 110 -8.60 16.24 3.86
N VAL A 111 -7.99 16.87 2.84
CA VAL A 111 -7.63 16.19 1.59
C VAL A 111 -6.52 15.14 1.84
N ALA A 112 -5.56 15.41 2.73
CA ALA A 112 -4.54 14.44 3.10
C ALA A 112 -5.19 13.18 3.71
N PHE A 113 -6.03 13.33 4.73
CA PHE A 113 -6.73 12.19 5.36
C PHE A 113 -7.65 11.46 4.40
N ARG A 114 -8.28 12.15 3.45
CA ARG A 114 -9.06 11.49 2.37
C ARG A 114 -8.18 10.55 1.54
N ASN A 115 -6.98 10.98 1.16
CA ASN A 115 -6.04 10.13 0.42
C ASN A 115 -5.55 8.95 1.28
N LEU A 116 -5.27 9.18 2.57
CA LEU A 116 -4.88 8.12 3.50
C LEU A 116 -5.99 7.06 3.65
N LYS A 117 -7.25 7.49 3.75
CA LYS A 117 -8.42 6.60 3.75
C LYS A 117 -8.49 5.76 2.47
N SER A 118 -8.29 6.38 1.30
CA SER A 118 -8.29 5.66 0.02
C SER A 118 -7.17 4.63 -0.06
N TYR A 119 -5.97 4.96 0.43
CA TYR A 119 -4.85 4.01 0.53
C TYR A 119 -5.24 2.77 1.36
N TYR A 120 -5.70 2.96 2.60
CA TYR A 120 -6.06 1.83 3.46
C TYR A 120 -7.28 1.06 2.96
N LYS A 121 -8.24 1.72 2.31
CA LYS A 121 -9.37 1.03 1.67
C LYS A 121 -8.88 0.10 0.57
N PHE A 122 -7.96 0.56 -0.28
CA PHE A 122 -7.38 -0.26 -1.33
C PHE A 122 -6.61 -1.46 -0.75
N ILE A 123 -5.69 -1.21 0.20
CA ILE A 123 -4.89 -2.27 0.83
C ILE A 123 -5.78 -3.27 1.57
N GLY A 124 -6.82 -2.81 2.27
CA GLY A 124 -7.76 -3.67 2.97
C GLY A 124 -8.56 -4.58 2.03
N ILE A 125 -9.06 -4.04 0.91
CA ILE A 125 -9.76 -4.85 -0.11
C ILE A 125 -8.81 -5.87 -0.73
N LEU A 126 -7.59 -5.45 -1.10
CA LEU A 126 -6.58 -6.35 -1.65
C LEU A 126 -6.24 -7.47 -0.66
N THR A 127 -6.10 -7.15 0.62
CA THR A 127 -5.83 -8.12 1.68
C THR A 127 -6.98 -9.12 1.82
N ALA A 128 -8.25 -8.67 1.80
CA ALA A 128 -9.41 -9.55 1.85
C ALA A 128 -9.45 -10.52 0.66
N ILE A 129 -9.14 -10.04 -0.54
CA ILE A 129 -9.02 -10.88 -1.75
C ILE A 129 -7.93 -11.95 -1.55
N MET A 130 -6.75 -11.56 -1.06
CA MET A 130 -5.64 -12.51 -0.81
C MET A 130 -6.01 -13.58 0.22
N ILE A 131 -6.69 -13.20 1.30
CA ILE A 131 -7.20 -14.15 2.30
C ILE A 131 -8.20 -15.13 1.66
N GLY A 132 -9.10 -14.65 0.81
CA GLY A 132 -10.04 -15.49 0.07
C GLY A 132 -9.35 -16.53 -0.81
N PHE A 133 -8.29 -16.13 -1.53
CA PHE A 133 -7.48 -17.06 -2.32
C PHE A 133 -6.75 -18.09 -1.45
N TYR A 134 -6.16 -17.68 -0.33
CA TYR A 134 -5.50 -18.62 0.58
C TYR A 134 -6.48 -19.63 1.19
N ALA A 135 -7.68 -19.20 1.57
CA ALA A 135 -8.73 -20.10 2.06
C ALA A 135 -9.16 -21.10 0.98
N LEU A 136 -9.34 -20.64 -0.27
CA LEU A 136 -9.72 -21.50 -1.39
C LEU A 136 -8.64 -22.55 -1.70
N VAL A 137 -7.37 -22.14 -1.77
CA VAL A 137 -6.25 -23.07 -1.96
C VAL A 137 -6.19 -24.09 -0.81
N PHE A 138 -6.37 -23.65 0.44
CA PHE A 138 -6.38 -24.53 1.61
C PHE A 138 -7.47 -25.61 1.53
N VAL A 139 -8.69 -25.25 1.12
CA VAL A 139 -9.78 -26.21 0.95
C VAL A 139 -9.47 -27.20 -0.19
N LEU A 140 -8.98 -26.70 -1.33
CA LEU A 140 -8.65 -27.54 -2.48
C LEU A 140 -7.50 -28.52 -2.17
N THR A 141 -6.48 -28.10 -1.43
CA THR A 141 -5.38 -29.00 -1.04
C THR A 141 -5.81 -30.03 -0.01
N MET A 142 -6.70 -29.68 0.92
CA MET A 142 -7.30 -30.65 1.84
C MET A 142 -8.12 -31.71 1.08
N MET A 143 -8.93 -31.29 0.10
CA MET A 143 -9.74 -32.21 -0.71
C MET A 143 -8.88 -33.06 -1.67
N GLY A 144 -7.91 -32.46 -2.36
CA GLY A 144 -7.02 -33.14 -3.30
C GLY A 144 -6.01 -34.06 -2.60
N GLY A 145 -5.50 -33.64 -1.44
CA GLY A 145 -4.65 -34.47 -0.59
C GLY A 145 -5.40 -35.67 -0.01
N ALA A 146 -6.68 -35.52 0.34
CA ALA A 146 -7.53 -36.63 0.76
C ALA A 146 -7.85 -37.60 -0.41
N ALA A 147 -8.08 -37.07 -1.62
CA ALA A 147 -8.34 -37.89 -2.81
C ALA A 147 -7.11 -38.69 -3.28
N ALA A 148 -5.89 -38.26 -2.96
CA ALA A 148 -4.65 -38.99 -3.28
C ALA A 148 -4.34 -40.16 -2.32
N LEU A 149 -5.14 -40.34 -1.26
CA LEU A 149 -5.01 -41.41 -0.27
C LEU A 149 -5.98 -42.60 -0.51
N PHE A 150 -6.81 -42.53 -1.55
CA PHE A 150 -7.75 -43.57 -1.98
C PHE A 150 -7.48 -43.95 -3.44
#